data_AF-A0A0A8HVR2-F1
#
_entry.id   AF-A0A0A8HVR2-F1
#
_cell.length_a   1.000
_cell.length_b   1.000
_cell.length_c   1.000
_cell.angle_alpha   90.00
_cell.angle_beta   90.00
_cell.angle_gamma   90.00
#
_symmetry.space_group_name_H-M   'P 1'
#
loop_
_entity.id
_entity.type
_entity.pdbx_description
1 polymer ?
#
loop_
_entity_poly.entity_id
_entity_poly.type
_entity_poly.pdbx_seq_one_letter_code
_entity_poly.pdbx_strand_id
1 'polypeptide(L)'
;MLKISKRISIIVFIVLVFIIIASNAYNFIQEALQFKEANENKARENLSALIKWSENEGKEELEYAKNLSKENYNQEKVTQMIIKNLKMIQASIEDVRTLTSYYPTEEDVELIRQAGHVILGSNTDIILYLLYNERNITNHKTYFLFDKERFKVFEDFLFFLNTRLEEDFLQKDIHKFDSFDVVRIGMYINTLIGYNCAFTDMYLSEFLQDYICDLNTTKTMTILNGMSKINTTTDKVLLFLNKELKIHTDSHLKMQLEKAIYNFKKLKLGQKQINQLNTLQSKLKECTNE
;
A
#
# COMPACT_ATOMS: atom_id res chain seq x y z
N MET A 1 -46.23 -35.73 -40.39
CA MET A 1 -46.21 -34.95 -39.13
C MET A 1 -45.71 -35.84 -38.01
N LEU A 2 -44.49 -35.61 -37.49
CA LEU A 2 -44.01 -36.30 -36.29
C LEU A 2 -44.84 -35.83 -35.09
N LYS A 3 -45.61 -36.73 -34.45
CA LYS A 3 -46.23 -36.47 -33.14
C LYS A 3 -45.13 -36.53 -32.07
N ILE A 4 -44.47 -35.41 -31.81
CA ILE A 4 -43.54 -35.31 -30.69
C ILE A 4 -44.37 -35.38 -29.40
N SER A 5 -44.08 -36.38 -28.57
CA SER A 5 -44.69 -36.52 -27.25
C SER A 5 -44.42 -35.27 -26.40
N LYS A 6 -45.42 -34.77 -25.67
CA LYS A 6 -45.30 -33.61 -24.77
C LYS A 6 -44.09 -33.74 -23.81
N ARG A 7 -43.73 -34.97 -23.42
CA ARG A 7 -42.54 -35.26 -22.61
C ARG A 7 -41.23 -34.95 -23.34
N ILE A 8 -41.11 -35.33 -24.61
CA ILE A 8 -39.91 -35.07 -25.43
C ILE A 8 -39.74 -33.56 -25.65
N SER A 9 -40.83 -32.83 -25.92
CA SER A 9 -40.78 -31.37 -26.10
C SER A 9 -40.32 -30.64 -24.83
N ILE A 10 -40.75 -31.09 -23.65
CA ILE A 10 -40.31 -30.52 -22.36
C ILE A 10 -38.82 -30.81 -22.12
N ILE A 11 -38.34 -32.02 -22.41
CA ILE A 11 -36.92 -32.39 -22.27
C ILE A 11 -36.04 -31.53 -23.19
N VAL A 12 -36.42 -31.37 -24.46
CA VAL A 12 -35.68 -30.53 -25.42
C VAL A 12 -35.64 -29.07 -24.96
N PHE A 13 -36.74 -28.54 -24.44
CA PHE A 13 -36.79 -27.18 -23.90
C PHE A 13 -35.85 -27.00 -22.69
N ILE A 14 -35.85 -27.94 -21.74
CA ILE A 14 -34.96 -27.91 -20.58
C ILE A 14 -33.50 -27.93 -21.03
N VAL A 15 -33.13 -28.81 -21.96
CA VAL A 15 -31.77 -28.90 -22.49
C VAL A 15 -31.34 -27.59 -23.16
N LEU A 16 -32.23 -26.96 -23.95
CA LEU A 16 -31.94 -25.67 -24.58
C LEU A 16 -31.71 -24.56 -23.55
N VAL A 17 -32.52 -24.50 -22.48
CA VAL A 17 -32.31 -23.54 -21.38
C VAL A 17 -30.97 -23.77 -20.70
N PHE A 18 -30.58 -25.03 -20.43
CA PHE A 18 -29.26 -25.34 -19.87
C PHE A 18 -28.12 -24.92 -20.79
N ILE A 19 -28.23 -25.14 -22.10
CA ILE A 19 -27.21 -24.70 -23.07
C ILE A 19 -27.06 -23.18 -23.03
N ILE A 20 -28.17 -22.42 -23.04
CA ILE A 20 -28.14 -20.95 -22.96
C ILE A 20 -27.47 -20.47 -21.67
N ILE A 21 -27.83 -21.06 -20.52
CA ILE A 21 -27.22 -20.71 -19.23
C ILE A 21 -25.72 -21.04 -19.24
N ALA A 22 -25.33 -22.22 -19.72
CA ALA A 22 -23.93 -22.63 -19.80
C ALA A 22 -23.11 -21.73 -20.74
N SER A 23 -23.67 -21.36 -21.90
CA SER A 23 -23.01 -20.43 -22.83
C SER A 23 -22.85 -19.02 -22.23
N ASN A 24 -23.87 -18.51 -21.54
CA ASN A 24 -23.77 -17.21 -20.87
C ASN A 24 -22.75 -17.24 -19.73
N ALA A 25 -22.74 -18.32 -18.92
CA ALA A 25 -21.74 -18.51 -17.88
C ALA A 25 -20.32 -18.63 -18.47
N TYR A 26 -20.15 -19.33 -19.58
CA TYR A 26 -18.88 -19.45 -20.28
C TYR A 26 -18.37 -18.09 -20.77
N ASN A 27 -19.21 -17.31 -21.45
CA ASN A 27 -18.84 -15.98 -21.93
C ASN A 27 -18.45 -15.05 -20.76
N PHE A 28 -19.23 -15.06 -19.68
CA PHE A 28 -18.91 -14.29 -18.47
C PHE A 28 -17.55 -14.69 -17.87
N ILE A 29 -17.25 -16.00 -17.79
CA ILE A 29 -15.95 -16.48 -17.30
C ILE A 29 -14.81 -16.03 -18.22
N GLN A 30 -14.99 -16.08 -19.53
CA GLN A 30 -13.97 -15.63 -20.49
C GLN A 30 -13.72 -14.13 -20.39
N GLU A 31 -14.77 -13.31 -20.31
CA GLU A 31 -14.64 -11.86 -20.12
C GLU A 31 -13.93 -11.53 -18.80
N ALA A 32 -14.25 -12.25 -17.73
CA ALA A 32 -13.58 -12.08 -16.43
C ALA A 32 -12.10 -12.48 -16.49
N LEU A 33 -11.74 -13.54 -17.21
CA LEU A 33 -10.36 -13.95 -17.43
C LEU A 33 -9.56 -12.91 -18.22
N GLN A 34 -10.13 -12.41 -19.32
CA GLN A 34 -9.49 -11.38 -20.14
C GLN A 34 -9.29 -10.09 -19.35
N PHE A 35 -10.28 -9.68 -18.55
CA PHE A 35 -10.16 -8.52 -17.67
C PHE A 35 -9.05 -8.71 -16.63
N LYS A 36 -8.95 -9.90 -16.02
CA LYS A 36 -7.87 -10.26 -15.11
C LYS A 36 -6.50 -10.16 -15.79
N GLU A 37 -6.31 -10.84 -16.91
CA GLU A 37 -5.04 -10.88 -17.64
C GLU A 37 -4.60 -9.48 -18.09
N ALA A 38 -5.52 -8.65 -18.57
CA ALA A 38 -5.23 -7.28 -18.95
C ALA A 38 -4.70 -6.44 -17.77
N ASN A 39 -5.31 -6.58 -16.59
CA ASN A 39 -4.88 -5.86 -15.39
C ASN A 39 -3.51 -6.36 -14.89
N GLU A 40 -3.28 -7.67 -14.86
CA GLU A 40 -1.98 -8.21 -14.45
C GLU A 40 -0.87 -7.83 -15.44
N ASN A 41 -1.12 -7.88 -16.75
CA ASN A 41 -0.14 -7.47 -17.76
C ASN A 41 0.24 -6.00 -17.60
N LYS A 42 -0.76 -5.13 -17.39
CA LYS A 42 -0.50 -3.71 -17.13
C LYS A 42 0.30 -3.49 -15.85
N ALA A 43 -0.01 -4.23 -14.78
CA ALA A 43 0.75 -4.16 -13.53
C ALA A 43 2.21 -4.61 -13.74
N ARG A 44 2.45 -5.68 -14.49
CA ARG A 44 3.80 -6.15 -14.85
C ARG A 44 4.57 -5.10 -15.66
N GLU A 45 3.92 -4.49 -16.65
CA GLU A 45 4.48 -3.42 -17.47
C GLU A 45 4.88 -2.22 -16.62
N ASN A 46 4.00 -1.76 -15.73
CA ASN A 46 4.26 -0.64 -14.84
C ASN A 46 5.45 -0.90 -13.90
N LEU A 47 5.49 -2.07 -13.24
CA LEU A 47 6.60 -2.42 -12.35
C LEU A 47 7.92 -2.58 -13.12
N SER A 48 7.89 -3.12 -14.33
CA SER A 48 9.06 -3.21 -15.20
C SER A 48 9.56 -1.82 -15.64
N ALA A 49 8.63 -0.91 -15.94
CA ALA A 49 8.95 0.47 -16.27
C ALA A 49 9.57 1.22 -15.08
N LEU A 50 9.08 0.98 -13.86
CA LEU A 50 9.67 1.52 -12.63
C LEU A 50 11.13 1.08 -12.46
N ILE A 51 11.42 -0.20 -12.69
CA ILE A 51 12.78 -0.74 -12.61
C ILE A 51 13.68 -0.04 -13.64
N LYS A 52 13.24 0.05 -14.90
CA LYS A 52 14.00 0.76 -15.96
C LYS A 52 14.20 2.24 -15.66
N TRP A 53 13.20 2.91 -15.08
CA TRP A 53 13.31 4.30 -14.65
C TRP A 53 14.41 4.45 -13.60
N SER A 54 14.46 3.54 -12.62
CA SER A 54 15.46 3.58 -11.54
C SER A 54 16.89 3.42 -12.03
N GLU A 55 17.10 2.73 -13.13
CA GLU A 55 18.43 2.53 -13.71
C GLU A 55 18.96 3.75 -14.47
N ASN A 56 18.07 4.69 -14.80
CA ASN A 56 18.34 5.89 -15.61
C ASN A 56 17.98 7.16 -14.82
N GLU A 57 16.84 7.80 -15.13
CA GLU A 57 16.36 9.03 -14.48
C GLU A 57 16.36 8.95 -12.95
N GLY A 58 15.99 7.80 -12.38
CA GLY A 58 15.97 7.61 -10.93
C GLY A 58 17.35 7.75 -10.28
N LYS A 59 18.44 7.38 -10.95
CA LYS A 59 19.81 7.60 -10.44
C LYS A 59 20.16 9.09 -10.43
N GLU A 60 19.80 9.81 -11.49
CA GLU A 60 20.05 11.26 -11.57
C GLU A 60 19.26 12.02 -10.51
N GLU A 61 17.98 11.65 -10.31
CA GLU A 61 17.14 12.21 -9.26
C GLU A 61 17.67 11.92 -7.86
N LEU A 62 18.14 10.69 -7.61
CA LEU A 62 18.75 10.31 -6.33
C LEU A 62 20.06 11.05 -6.07
N GLU A 63 20.89 11.23 -7.08
CA GLU A 63 22.15 11.98 -6.96
C GLU A 63 21.88 13.47 -6.70
N TYR A 64 20.89 14.05 -7.39
CA TYR A 64 20.43 15.40 -7.08
C TYR A 64 19.92 15.52 -5.64
N ALA A 65 19.09 14.59 -5.18
CA ALA A 65 18.54 14.61 -3.82
C ALA A 65 19.63 14.56 -2.75
N LYS A 66 20.63 13.68 -2.93
CA LYS A 66 21.79 13.55 -2.03
C LYS A 66 22.63 14.82 -1.96
N ASN A 67 22.83 15.48 -3.10
CA ASN A 67 23.67 16.67 -3.25
C ASN A 67 22.89 18.00 -3.18
N LEU A 68 21.65 17.99 -2.69
CA LEU A 68 20.87 19.20 -2.51
C LEU A 68 21.57 20.13 -1.51
N SER A 69 21.89 21.34 -1.95
CA SER A 69 22.63 22.35 -1.19
C SER A 69 21.96 23.72 -1.32
N LYS A 70 22.46 24.73 -0.59
CA LYS A 70 21.90 26.09 -0.66
C LYS A 70 22.00 26.70 -2.06
N GLU A 71 23.05 26.35 -2.80
CA GLU A 71 23.37 26.90 -4.12
C GLU A 71 22.46 26.35 -5.22
N ASN A 72 22.00 25.10 -5.09
CA ASN A 72 21.18 24.43 -6.11
C ASN A 72 19.72 24.20 -5.66
N TYR A 73 19.35 24.73 -4.49
CA TYR A 73 18.00 24.60 -3.93
C TYR A 73 16.98 25.37 -4.76
N ASN A 74 15.91 24.68 -5.13
CA ASN A 74 14.72 25.26 -5.73
C ASN A 74 13.50 24.53 -5.14
N GLN A 75 12.67 25.25 -4.38
CA GLN A 75 11.52 24.66 -3.68
C GLN A 75 10.56 23.95 -4.64
N GLU A 76 10.22 24.58 -5.76
CA GLU A 76 9.29 24.01 -6.75
C GLU A 76 9.79 22.66 -7.28
N LYS A 77 11.07 22.59 -7.65
CA LYS A 77 11.70 21.35 -8.11
C LYS A 77 11.67 20.27 -7.02
N VAL A 78 12.02 20.63 -5.77
CA VAL A 78 11.99 19.68 -4.63
C VAL A 78 10.57 19.17 -4.38
N THR A 79 9.58 20.07 -4.33
CA THR A 79 8.17 19.72 -4.16
C THR A 79 7.69 18.78 -5.26
N GLN A 80 7.96 19.09 -6.53
CA GLN A 80 7.53 18.24 -7.65
C GLN A 80 8.21 16.87 -7.65
N MET A 81 9.50 16.78 -7.28
CA MET A 81 10.18 15.49 -7.14
C MET A 81 9.61 14.62 -6.03
N ILE A 82 9.29 15.21 -4.87
CA ILE A 82 8.65 14.48 -3.76
C ILE A 82 7.26 13.99 -4.18
N ILE A 83 6.45 14.85 -4.80
CA ILE A 83 5.11 14.49 -5.29
C ILE A 83 5.18 13.37 -6.32
N LYS A 84 6.08 13.48 -7.31
CA LYS A 84 6.31 12.45 -8.33
C LYS A 84 6.63 11.11 -7.67
N ASN A 85 7.61 11.09 -6.77
CA ASN A 85 8.06 9.85 -6.13
C ASN A 85 7.00 9.24 -5.21
N LEU A 86 6.21 10.05 -4.48
CA LEU A 86 5.06 9.54 -3.70
C LEU A 86 4.01 8.87 -4.59
N LYS A 87 3.68 9.49 -5.74
CA LYS A 87 2.73 8.91 -6.72
C LYS A 87 3.25 7.62 -7.35
N MET A 88 4.55 7.54 -7.64
CA MET A 88 5.18 6.32 -8.17
C MET A 88 5.11 5.18 -7.15
N ILE A 89 5.37 5.46 -5.87
CA ILE A 89 5.22 4.48 -4.79
C ILE A 89 3.75 4.03 -4.70
N GLN A 90 2.80 4.96 -4.69
CA GLN A 90 1.38 4.65 -4.61
C GLN A 90 0.90 3.75 -5.77
N ALA A 91 1.27 4.10 -7.01
CA ALA A 91 0.92 3.32 -8.19
C ALA A 91 1.51 1.90 -8.11
N SER A 92 2.77 1.79 -7.71
CA SER A 92 3.44 0.50 -7.56
C SER A 92 2.79 -0.37 -6.48
N ILE A 93 2.30 0.21 -5.39
CA ILE A 93 1.54 -0.51 -4.36
C ILE A 93 0.24 -1.08 -4.94
N GLU A 94 -0.45 -0.37 -5.82
CA GLU A 94 -1.65 -0.88 -6.52
C GLU A 94 -1.33 -1.97 -7.55
N ASP A 95 -0.21 -1.85 -8.25
CA ASP A 95 0.25 -2.89 -9.18
C ASP A 95 0.61 -4.18 -8.40
N VAL A 96 1.33 -4.05 -7.28
CA VAL A 96 1.62 -5.18 -6.37
C VAL A 96 0.34 -5.77 -5.80
N ARG A 97 -0.63 -4.93 -5.40
CA ARG A 97 -1.95 -5.38 -4.94
C ARG A 97 -2.66 -6.19 -6.02
N THR A 98 -2.61 -5.74 -7.28
CA THR A 98 -3.24 -6.42 -8.42
C THR A 98 -2.63 -7.81 -8.61
N LEU A 99 -1.30 -7.89 -8.68
CA LEU A 99 -0.59 -9.16 -8.86
C LEU A 99 -0.73 -10.11 -7.66
N THR A 100 -0.90 -9.57 -6.44
CA THR A 100 -1.09 -10.37 -5.22
C THR A 100 -2.56 -10.57 -4.83
N SER A 101 -3.51 -10.10 -5.64
CA SER A 101 -4.94 -10.38 -5.44
C SER A 101 -5.32 -11.77 -5.93
N TYR A 102 -4.52 -12.33 -6.83
CA TYR A 102 -4.59 -13.71 -7.31
C TYR A 102 -3.29 -14.41 -6.95
N TYR A 103 -3.21 -15.73 -7.12
CA TYR A 103 -1.96 -16.47 -6.97
C TYR A 103 -0.91 -15.94 -7.99
N PRO A 104 0.13 -15.21 -7.55
CA PRO A 104 1.17 -14.69 -8.42
C PRO A 104 2.02 -15.85 -8.93
N THR A 105 2.54 -15.71 -10.14
CA THR A 105 3.56 -16.60 -10.65
C THR A 105 4.90 -16.37 -9.95
N GLU A 106 5.87 -17.27 -10.11
CA GLU A 106 7.23 -17.05 -9.62
C GLU A 106 7.87 -15.80 -10.28
N GLU A 107 7.56 -15.55 -11.55
CA GLU A 107 7.99 -14.35 -12.28
C GLU A 107 7.39 -13.07 -11.67
N ASP A 108 6.10 -13.09 -11.31
CA ASP A 108 5.45 -11.97 -10.61
C ASP A 108 6.12 -11.69 -9.27
N VAL A 109 6.40 -12.74 -8.49
CA VAL A 109 7.07 -12.63 -7.20
C VAL A 109 8.45 -11.98 -7.33
N GLU A 110 9.24 -12.41 -8.31
CA GLU A 110 10.56 -11.86 -8.57
C GLU A 110 10.49 -10.40 -9.05
N LEU A 111 9.55 -10.08 -9.94
CA LEU A 111 9.31 -8.71 -10.41
C LEU A 111 8.92 -7.79 -9.26
N ILE A 112 7.98 -8.21 -8.41
CA ILE A 112 7.55 -7.47 -7.22
C ILE A 112 8.73 -7.23 -6.28
N ARG A 113 9.59 -8.24 -6.09
CA ARG A 113 10.79 -8.12 -5.24
C ARG A 113 11.76 -7.08 -5.80
N GLN A 114 12.05 -7.11 -7.10
CA GLN A 114 12.92 -6.15 -7.77
C GLN A 114 12.36 -4.73 -7.69
N ALA A 115 11.07 -4.56 -8.00
CA ALA A 115 10.39 -3.28 -7.88
C ALA A 115 10.39 -2.77 -6.42
N GLY A 116 10.21 -3.67 -5.44
CA GLY A 116 10.31 -3.35 -4.02
C GLY A 116 11.69 -2.79 -3.63
N HIS A 117 12.77 -3.33 -4.18
CA HIS A 117 14.12 -2.78 -3.97
C HIS A 117 14.26 -1.38 -4.55
N VAL A 118 13.69 -1.11 -5.72
CA VAL A 118 13.68 0.21 -6.35
C VAL A 118 12.88 1.23 -5.54
N ILE A 119 11.69 0.85 -5.09
CA ILE A 119 10.80 1.67 -4.27
C ILE A 119 11.53 2.13 -3.00
N LEU A 120 12.25 1.22 -2.34
CA LEU A 120 12.98 1.52 -1.11
C LEU A 120 14.29 2.26 -1.39
N GLY A 121 15.16 1.74 -2.26
CA GLY A 121 16.50 2.27 -2.50
C GLY A 121 16.59 3.40 -3.51
N SER A 122 15.46 3.85 -4.07
CA SER A 122 15.40 5.00 -4.97
C SER A 122 14.27 5.94 -4.61
N ASN A 123 12.99 5.57 -4.83
CA ASN A 123 11.89 6.53 -4.62
C ASN A 123 11.81 7.04 -3.18
N THR A 124 11.91 6.14 -2.21
CA THR A 124 11.88 6.50 -0.78
C THR A 124 13.11 7.31 -0.40
N ASP A 125 14.31 6.86 -0.79
CA ASP A 125 15.55 7.58 -0.51
C ASP A 125 15.56 8.99 -1.11
N ILE A 126 15.09 9.17 -2.34
CA ILE A 126 14.92 10.49 -2.97
C ILE A 126 14.08 11.39 -2.07
N ILE A 127 12.90 10.92 -1.63
CA ILE A 127 12.04 11.69 -0.73
C ILE A 127 12.81 12.03 0.55
N LEU A 128 13.37 11.04 1.23
CA LEU A 128 14.03 11.24 2.53
C LEU A 128 15.21 12.21 2.44
N TYR A 129 16.05 12.10 1.41
CA TYR A 129 17.18 13.02 1.19
C TYR A 129 16.71 14.43 0.91
N LEU A 130 15.71 14.60 0.03
CA LEU A 130 15.14 15.92 -0.26
C LEU A 130 14.58 16.57 1.00
N LEU A 131 13.77 15.83 1.78
CA LEU A 131 13.19 16.30 3.04
C LEU A 131 14.26 16.73 4.04
N TYR A 132 15.27 15.89 4.23
CA TYR A 132 16.32 16.11 5.20
C TYR A 132 17.19 17.33 4.81
N ASN A 133 17.63 17.38 3.56
CA ASN A 133 18.49 18.45 3.07
C ASN A 133 17.75 19.79 3.01
N GLU A 134 16.51 19.80 2.50
CA GLU A 134 15.68 21.00 2.47
C GLU A 134 15.45 21.57 3.87
N ARG A 135 15.18 20.71 4.86
CA ARG A 135 15.04 21.13 6.26
C ARG A 135 16.31 21.84 6.77
N ASN A 136 17.49 21.31 6.45
CA ASN A 136 18.76 21.91 6.86
C ASN A 136 19.08 23.22 6.11
N ILE A 137 18.60 23.37 4.89
CA ILE A 137 18.78 24.57 4.06
C ILE A 137 17.88 25.70 4.52
N THR A 138 16.59 25.39 4.71
CA THR A 138 15.52 26.37 4.97
C THR A 138 15.32 26.66 6.45
N ASN A 139 15.80 25.77 7.34
CA ASN A 139 15.49 25.77 8.77
C ASN A 139 13.98 25.71 9.08
N HIS A 140 13.16 25.23 8.15
CA HIS A 140 11.76 24.94 8.44
C HIS A 140 11.64 23.86 9.53
N LYS A 141 10.65 24.03 10.42
CA LYS A 141 10.40 23.08 11.51
C LYS A 141 9.63 21.86 11.05
N THR A 142 8.72 22.06 10.12
CA THR A 142 7.87 21.04 9.52
C THR A 142 8.49 20.51 8.23
N TYR A 143 8.16 19.28 7.87
CA TYR A 143 8.61 18.73 6.60
C TYR A 143 7.65 19.14 5.51
N PHE A 144 6.35 18.88 5.65
CA PHE A 144 5.42 18.96 4.52
C PHE A 144 4.55 20.22 4.57
N LEU A 145 4.08 20.61 5.75
CA LEU A 145 3.06 21.65 5.94
C LEU A 145 3.47 23.03 5.45
N PHE A 146 4.77 23.34 5.40
CA PHE A 146 5.24 24.62 4.88
C PHE A 146 4.95 24.78 3.37
N ASP A 147 4.77 23.66 2.65
CA ASP A 147 4.34 23.61 1.25
C ASP A 147 2.96 22.92 1.15
N LYS A 148 1.90 23.71 0.93
CA LYS A 148 0.52 23.21 0.93
C LYS A 148 0.25 22.16 -0.15
N GLU A 149 0.90 22.27 -1.31
CA GLU A 149 0.73 21.31 -2.39
C GLU A 149 1.29 19.95 -1.97
N ARG A 150 2.53 19.95 -1.48
CA ARG A 150 3.20 18.75 -1.01
C ARG A 150 2.51 18.11 0.19
N PHE A 151 2.04 18.91 1.13
CA PHE A 151 1.29 18.42 2.31
C PHE A 151 0.01 17.71 1.92
N LYS A 152 -0.77 18.29 0.99
CA LYS A 152 -2.00 17.66 0.51
C LYS A 152 -1.73 16.29 -0.13
N VAL A 153 -0.71 16.19 -0.98
CA VAL A 153 -0.34 14.91 -1.61
C VAL A 153 0.12 13.89 -0.57
N PHE A 154 0.84 14.32 0.46
CA PHE A 154 1.25 13.46 1.55
C PHE A 154 0.06 12.93 2.38
N GLU A 155 -0.92 13.79 2.70
CA GLU A 155 -2.16 13.34 3.34
C GLU A 155 -2.96 12.37 2.46
N ASP A 156 -3.05 12.65 1.15
CA ASP A 156 -3.70 11.74 0.20
C ASP A 156 -3.02 10.37 0.17
N PHE A 157 -1.69 10.34 0.22
CA PHE A 157 -0.91 9.10 0.29
C PHE A 157 -1.15 8.33 1.60
N LEU A 158 -1.11 9.00 2.76
CA LEU A 158 -1.40 8.36 4.05
C LEU A 158 -2.83 7.85 4.15
N PHE A 159 -3.79 8.61 3.62
CA PHE A 159 -5.19 8.21 3.54
C PHE A 159 -5.36 6.96 2.65
N PHE A 160 -4.67 6.91 1.51
CA PHE A 160 -4.61 5.75 0.63
C PHE A 160 -4.10 4.51 1.37
N LEU A 161 -2.97 4.61 2.08
CA LEU A 161 -2.40 3.48 2.80
C LEU A 161 -3.36 2.93 3.86
N ASN A 162 -3.98 3.83 4.64
CA ASN A 162 -4.96 3.46 5.67
C ASN A 162 -6.20 2.80 5.07
N THR A 163 -6.71 3.34 3.96
CA THR A 163 -7.88 2.79 3.27
C THR A 163 -7.60 1.37 2.79
N ARG A 164 -6.45 1.15 2.16
CA ARG A 164 -6.05 -0.18 1.68
C ARG A 164 -5.82 -1.16 2.82
N LEU A 165 -5.20 -0.72 3.91
CA LEU A 165 -5.01 -1.56 5.08
C LEU A 165 -6.34 -1.98 5.73
N GLU A 166 -7.32 -1.07 5.75
CA GLU A 166 -8.65 -1.35 6.26
C GLU A 166 -9.42 -2.33 5.37
N GLU A 167 -9.55 -2.00 4.07
CA GLU A 167 -10.36 -2.75 3.09
C GLU A 167 -9.77 -4.14 2.77
N ASP A 168 -8.46 -4.20 2.49
CA ASP A 168 -7.85 -5.42 1.97
C ASP A 168 -7.39 -6.38 3.07
N PHE A 169 -7.38 -5.94 4.34
CA PHE A 169 -6.85 -6.72 5.45
C PHE A 169 -7.69 -6.64 6.73
N LEU A 170 -7.86 -5.47 7.36
CA LEU A 170 -8.43 -5.40 8.71
C LEU A 170 -9.89 -5.87 8.78
N GLN A 171 -10.67 -5.64 7.72
CA GLN A 171 -12.06 -6.10 7.61
C GLN A 171 -12.18 -7.60 7.31
N LYS A 172 -11.09 -8.28 6.95
CA LYS A 172 -11.11 -9.71 6.67
C LYS A 172 -10.96 -10.54 7.95
N ASP A 173 -11.61 -11.70 7.95
CA ASP A 173 -11.48 -12.69 8.99
C ASP A 173 -10.16 -13.45 8.83
N ILE A 174 -9.26 -13.27 9.80
CA ILE A 174 -7.93 -13.88 9.83
C ILE A 174 -7.98 -15.42 9.83
N HIS A 175 -9.08 -16.02 10.29
CA HIS A 175 -9.24 -17.47 10.27
C HIS A 175 -9.52 -18.03 8.88
N LYS A 176 -9.89 -17.16 7.93
CA LYS A 176 -10.13 -17.49 6.53
C LYS A 176 -8.90 -17.26 5.66
N PHE A 177 -7.79 -16.79 6.24
CA PHE A 177 -6.54 -16.69 5.49
C PHE A 177 -5.98 -18.06 5.18
N ASP A 178 -5.49 -18.22 3.96
CA ASP A 178 -4.85 -19.43 3.47
C ASP A 178 -3.33 -19.25 3.35
N SER A 179 -2.64 -20.27 2.83
CA SER A 179 -1.18 -20.20 2.66
C SER A 179 -0.75 -19.14 1.64
N PHE A 180 -1.62 -18.75 0.70
CA PHE A 180 -1.31 -17.71 -0.27
C PHE A 180 -1.30 -16.31 0.37
N ASP A 181 -2.10 -16.10 1.42
CA ASP A 181 -2.05 -14.87 2.20
C ASP A 181 -0.67 -14.60 2.83
N VAL A 182 0.20 -15.61 3.00
CA VAL A 182 1.61 -15.39 3.42
C VAL A 182 2.36 -14.52 2.43
N VAL A 183 2.23 -14.79 1.13
CA VAL A 183 2.90 -14.04 0.05
C VAL A 183 2.35 -12.63 -0.02
N ARG A 184 1.02 -12.51 0.00
CA ARG A 184 0.32 -11.21 0.02
C ARG A 184 0.72 -10.39 1.24
N ILE A 185 0.80 -11.00 2.42
CA ILE A 185 1.24 -10.32 3.64
C ILE A 185 2.69 -9.87 3.52
N GLY A 186 3.58 -10.73 3.04
CA GLY A 186 5.00 -10.44 2.90
C GLY A 186 5.31 -9.31 1.93
N MET A 187 4.57 -9.22 0.81
CA MET A 187 4.84 -8.26 -0.26
C MET A 187 4.01 -6.98 -0.16
N TYR A 188 2.70 -7.14 0.04
CA TYR A 188 1.75 -6.03 -0.04
C TYR A 188 1.44 -5.43 1.33
N ILE A 189 1.00 -6.24 2.29
CA ILE A 189 0.60 -5.72 3.63
C ILE A 189 1.81 -5.18 4.40
N ASN A 190 2.96 -5.83 4.29
CA ASN A 190 4.22 -5.34 4.85
C ASN A 190 4.53 -3.91 4.37
N THR A 191 4.33 -3.64 3.08
CA THR A 191 4.57 -2.32 2.49
C THR A 191 3.62 -1.26 3.04
N LEU A 192 2.32 -1.59 3.15
CA LEU A 192 1.32 -0.67 3.74
C LEU A 192 1.63 -0.33 5.20
N ILE A 193 1.94 -1.33 6.03
CA ILE A 193 2.27 -1.12 7.45
C ILE A 193 3.60 -0.39 7.58
N GLY A 194 4.60 -0.77 6.78
CA GLY A 194 5.92 -0.17 6.78
C GLY A 194 5.89 1.33 6.53
N TYR A 195 5.20 1.78 5.47
CA TYR A 195 5.07 3.21 5.18
C TYR A 195 4.25 3.95 6.23
N ASN A 196 3.13 3.38 6.71
CA ASN A 196 2.35 3.99 7.78
C ASN A 196 3.21 4.21 9.04
N CYS A 197 3.97 3.19 9.44
CA CYS A 197 4.86 3.28 10.60
C CYS A 197 5.98 4.31 10.38
N ALA A 198 6.67 4.26 9.23
CA ALA A 198 7.78 5.15 8.93
C ALA A 198 7.36 6.63 8.87
N PHE A 199 6.19 6.91 8.31
CA PHE A 199 5.67 8.27 8.16
C PHE A 199 4.90 8.79 9.37
N THR A 200 4.67 7.97 10.40
CA THR A 200 3.99 8.40 11.63
C THR A 200 4.74 9.57 12.27
N ASP A 201 6.04 9.43 12.53
CA ASP A 201 6.82 10.48 13.20
C ASP A 201 6.84 11.79 12.40
N MET A 202 6.95 11.68 11.06
CA MET A 202 6.93 12.84 10.17
C MET A 202 5.59 13.55 10.25
N TYR A 203 4.48 12.83 10.06
CA TYR A 203 3.15 13.43 10.06
C TYR A 203 2.78 14.04 11.41
N LEU A 204 3.08 13.37 12.53
CA LEU A 204 2.81 13.93 13.85
C LEU A 204 3.65 15.20 14.14
N SER A 205 4.81 15.34 13.52
CA SER A 205 5.66 16.54 13.65
C SER A 205 5.12 17.77 12.90
N GLU A 206 4.16 17.60 12.00
CA GLU A 206 3.53 18.69 11.25
C GLU A 206 2.58 19.53 12.12
N PHE A 207 2.05 18.95 13.22
CA PHE A 207 1.07 19.59 14.10
C PHE A 207 1.74 20.52 15.12
N LEU A 208 2.09 21.72 14.68
CA LEU A 208 2.53 22.81 15.55
C LEU A 208 1.35 23.31 16.41
N GLN A 209 1.62 23.64 17.68
CA GLN A 209 0.56 24.02 18.64
C GLN A 209 -0.24 25.24 18.18
N ASP A 210 0.42 26.20 17.54
CA ASP A 210 -0.19 27.49 17.17
C ASP A 210 -1.22 27.39 16.04
N TYR A 211 -1.21 26.29 15.26
CA TYR A 211 -2.06 26.10 14.07
C TYR A 211 -2.75 24.72 14.05
N ILE A 212 -2.84 24.06 15.20
CA ILE A 212 -3.33 22.68 15.28
C ILE A 212 -4.79 22.57 14.82
N CYS A 213 -5.63 23.56 15.10
CA CYS A 213 -7.04 23.55 14.74
C CYS A 213 -7.30 23.76 13.24
N ASP A 214 -6.39 24.44 12.52
CA ASP A 214 -6.46 24.58 11.06
C ASP A 214 -6.33 23.22 10.35
N LEU A 215 -5.75 22.24 11.03
CA LEU A 215 -5.58 20.87 10.56
C LEU A 215 -6.71 19.94 11.03
N ASN A 216 -7.74 20.44 11.72
CA ASN A 216 -8.87 19.63 12.17
C ASN A 216 -9.85 19.34 11.02
N THR A 217 -9.44 18.48 10.10
CA THR A 217 -10.27 18.00 9.00
C THR A 217 -10.71 16.56 9.21
N THR A 218 -11.81 16.16 8.56
CA THR A 218 -12.24 14.75 8.55
C THR A 218 -11.13 13.82 8.04
N LYS A 219 -10.38 14.25 7.00
CA LYS A 219 -9.28 13.46 6.43
C LYS A 219 -8.15 13.26 7.44
N THR A 220 -7.73 14.33 8.10
CA THR A 220 -6.70 14.29 9.15
C THR A 220 -7.09 13.35 10.28
N MET A 221 -8.33 13.45 10.78
CA MET A 221 -8.83 12.54 11.81
C MET A 221 -8.87 11.08 11.34
N THR A 222 -9.24 10.81 10.09
CA THR A 222 -9.18 9.46 9.52
C THR A 222 -7.75 8.94 9.45
N ILE A 223 -6.77 9.77 9.05
CA ILE A 223 -5.36 9.38 9.00
C ILE A 223 -4.84 9.03 10.39
N LEU A 224 -5.08 9.87 11.40
CA LEU A 224 -4.65 9.62 12.77
C LEU A 224 -5.30 8.36 13.36
N ASN A 225 -6.58 8.12 13.07
CA ASN A 225 -7.27 6.88 13.45
C ASN A 225 -6.72 5.64 12.73
N GLY A 226 -6.26 5.78 11.49
CA GLY A 226 -5.55 4.72 10.78
C GLY A 226 -4.20 4.40 11.44
N MET A 227 -3.43 5.43 11.78
CA MET A 227 -2.15 5.28 12.47
C MET A 227 -2.31 4.61 13.85
N SER A 228 -3.38 4.88 14.59
CA SER A 228 -3.63 4.24 15.90
C SER A 228 -3.87 2.73 15.78
N LYS A 229 -4.31 2.25 14.61
CA LYS A 229 -4.53 0.84 14.31
C LYS A 229 -3.28 0.09 13.86
N ILE A 230 -2.12 0.76 13.65
CA ILE A 230 -0.88 0.11 13.19
C ILE A 230 -0.51 -1.08 14.09
N ASN A 231 -0.49 -0.90 15.41
CA ASN A 231 -0.12 -1.97 16.34
C ASN A 231 -1.10 -3.15 16.28
N THR A 232 -2.41 -2.87 16.25
CA THR A 232 -3.45 -3.91 16.09
C THR A 232 -3.30 -4.66 14.78
N THR A 233 -2.97 -3.96 13.69
CA THR A 233 -2.77 -4.57 12.38
C THR A 233 -1.54 -5.47 12.37
N THR A 234 -0.43 -4.99 12.90
CA THR A 234 0.80 -5.75 13.08
C THR A 234 0.56 -6.99 13.95
N ASP A 235 -0.22 -6.88 15.02
CA ASP A 235 -0.58 -8.02 15.87
C ASP A 235 -1.43 -9.07 15.15
N LYS A 236 -2.39 -8.65 14.31
CA LYS A 236 -3.12 -9.57 13.43
C LYS A 236 -2.16 -10.30 12.49
N VAL A 237 -1.25 -9.60 11.81
CA VAL A 237 -0.26 -10.23 10.93
C VAL A 237 0.60 -11.24 11.71
N LEU A 238 1.12 -10.85 12.88
CA LEU A 238 1.93 -11.72 13.71
C LEU A 238 1.15 -12.96 14.15
N LEU A 239 -0.13 -12.85 14.49
CA LEU A 239 -0.96 -14.00 14.83
C LEU A 239 -1.03 -15.00 13.68
N PHE A 240 -1.27 -14.51 12.45
CA PHE A 240 -1.31 -15.34 11.25
C PHE A 240 0.04 -16.02 10.99
N LEU A 241 1.13 -15.26 10.95
CA LEU A 241 2.47 -15.81 10.67
C LEU A 241 2.91 -16.83 11.73
N ASN A 242 2.59 -16.61 13.01
CA ASN A 242 2.89 -17.58 14.06
C ASN A 242 2.05 -18.86 13.96
N LYS A 243 0.83 -18.79 13.40
CA LYS A 243 0.02 -19.98 13.10
C LYS A 243 0.65 -20.77 11.95
N GLU A 244 1.02 -20.10 10.86
CA GLU A 244 1.70 -20.72 9.71
C GLU A 244 3.03 -21.37 10.13
N LEU A 245 3.84 -20.68 10.95
CA LEU A 245 5.12 -21.19 11.47
C LEU A 245 4.99 -22.53 12.22
N LYS A 246 3.85 -22.79 12.87
CA LYS A 246 3.60 -24.04 13.61
C LYS A 246 3.23 -25.22 12.71
N ILE A 247 2.72 -24.94 11.50
CA ILE A 247 2.19 -25.95 10.58
C ILE A 247 3.28 -26.40 9.58
N HIS A 248 4.19 -25.49 9.20
CA HIS A 248 5.25 -25.80 8.25
C HIS A 248 6.46 -26.47 8.91
N THR A 249 6.86 -27.63 8.40
CA THR A 249 8.03 -28.41 8.86
C THR A 249 9.27 -28.20 8.00
N ASP A 250 9.14 -27.55 6.85
CA ASP A 250 10.25 -27.23 5.96
C ASP A 250 11.19 -26.19 6.62
N SER A 251 12.50 -26.50 6.65
CA SER A 251 13.48 -25.69 7.38
C SER A 251 13.71 -24.31 6.74
N HIS A 252 13.62 -24.22 5.42
CA HIS A 252 13.83 -22.97 4.69
C HIS A 252 12.63 -22.03 4.83
N LEU A 253 11.40 -22.53 4.64
CA LEU A 253 10.17 -21.77 4.84
C LEU A 253 10.03 -21.30 6.30
N LYS A 254 10.37 -22.17 7.25
CA LYS A 254 10.39 -21.82 8.68
C LYS A 254 11.30 -20.63 8.96
N MET A 255 12.52 -20.64 8.43
CA MET A 255 13.47 -19.53 8.57
C MET A 255 12.93 -18.23 7.95
N GLN A 256 12.26 -18.30 6.79
CA GLN A 256 11.65 -17.12 6.16
C GLN A 256 10.51 -16.54 7.01
N LEU A 257 9.65 -17.40 7.57
CA LEU A 257 8.56 -16.98 8.45
C LEU A 257 9.09 -16.36 9.75
N GLU A 258 10.13 -16.93 10.36
CA GLU A 258 10.79 -16.35 11.54
C GLU A 258 11.36 -14.95 11.26
N LYS A 259 12.01 -14.77 10.10
CA LYS A 259 12.51 -13.47 9.65
C LYS A 259 11.39 -12.47 9.44
N ALA A 260 10.28 -12.88 8.80
CA ALA A 260 9.10 -12.04 8.63
C ALA A 260 8.51 -11.61 9.98
N ILE A 261 8.31 -12.55 10.91
CA ILE A 261 7.82 -12.28 12.28
C ILE A 261 8.72 -11.28 12.99
N TYR A 262 10.04 -11.44 12.91
CA TYR A 262 11.00 -10.51 13.50
C TYR A 262 10.87 -9.10 12.91
N ASN A 263 10.72 -8.99 11.59
CA ASN A 263 10.55 -7.70 10.93
C ASN A 263 9.22 -7.03 11.30
N PHE A 264 8.10 -7.76 11.31
CA PHE A 264 6.80 -7.21 11.69
C PHE A 264 6.78 -6.70 13.13
N LYS A 265 7.48 -7.36 14.07
CA LYS A 265 7.61 -6.84 15.45
C LYS A 265 8.22 -5.44 15.52
N LYS A 266 9.10 -5.08 14.56
CA LYS A 266 9.71 -3.74 14.48
C LYS A 266 8.79 -2.68 13.88
N LEU A 267 7.69 -3.08 13.25
CA LEU A 267 6.70 -2.17 12.66
C LEU A 267 5.63 -1.71 13.66
N LYS A 268 5.82 -2.00 14.95
CA LYS A 268 4.95 -1.47 16.00
C LYS A 268 5.38 -0.06 16.38
N LEU A 269 4.39 0.81 16.57
CA LEU A 269 4.57 2.10 17.20
C LEU A 269 5.02 1.92 18.65
N GLY A 270 6.03 2.69 19.03
CA GLY A 270 6.53 2.78 20.40
C GLY A 270 5.67 3.69 21.28
N GLN A 271 5.92 3.67 22.60
CA GLN A 271 5.12 4.42 23.57
C GLN A 271 5.14 5.95 23.30
N LYS A 272 6.27 6.48 22.83
CA LYS A 272 6.40 7.91 22.48
C LYS A 272 5.40 8.30 21.40
N GLN A 273 5.34 7.53 20.31
CA GLN A 273 4.43 7.75 19.18
C GLN A 273 2.97 7.63 19.61
N ILE A 274 2.64 6.59 20.38
CA ILE A 274 1.29 6.38 20.90
C ILE A 274 0.83 7.57 21.77
N ASN A 275 1.69 8.04 22.66
CA ASN A 275 1.38 9.19 23.52
C ASN A 275 1.18 10.47 22.72
N GLN A 276 2.03 10.72 21.71
CA GLN A 276 1.90 11.87 20.82
C GLN A 276 0.60 11.81 20.02
N LEU A 277 0.28 10.65 19.44
CA LEU A 277 -0.95 10.42 18.69
C LEU A 277 -2.20 10.69 19.55
N ASN A 278 -2.26 10.09 20.74
CA ASN A 278 -3.38 10.28 21.68
C ASN A 278 -3.54 11.76 22.08
N THR A 279 -2.42 12.44 22.33
CA THR A 279 -2.41 13.87 22.69
C THR A 279 -2.97 14.71 21.54
N LEU A 280 -2.50 14.48 20.32
CA LEU A 280 -2.95 15.20 19.13
C LEU A 280 -4.43 14.96 18.85
N GLN A 281 -4.89 13.71 18.93
CA GLN A 281 -6.30 13.37 18.76
C GLN A 281 -7.20 14.01 19.83
N SER A 282 -6.73 14.16 21.07
CA SER A 282 -7.47 14.87 22.11
C SER A 282 -7.60 16.35 21.78
N LYS A 283 -6.47 17.01 21.44
CA LYS A 283 -6.46 18.45 21.11
C LYS A 283 -7.31 18.78 19.90
N LEU A 284 -7.26 17.96 18.84
CA LEU A 284 -8.08 18.18 17.65
C LEU A 284 -9.59 18.08 17.94
N LYS A 285 -10.01 17.27 18.93
CA LYS A 285 -11.42 17.23 19.36
C LYS A 285 -11.86 18.51 20.07
N GLU A 286 -10.95 19.22 20.73
CA GLU A 286 -11.23 20.48 21.41
C GLU A 286 -11.49 21.61 20.40
N CYS A 287 -10.86 21.56 19.22
CA CYS A 287 -11.06 22.52 18.13
C CYS A 287 -12.49 22.54 17.55
N THR A 288 -13.31 21.52 17.84
CA THR A 288 -14.72 21.46 17.43
C THR A 288 -15.65 22.30 18.32
N ASN A 289 -15.13 22.85 19.43
CA ASN A 289 -15.87 23.61 20.43
C ASN A 289 -15.53 25.13 20.43
N GLU A 290 -14.80 25.62 19.42
CA GLU A 290 -14.59 27.04 19.12
C GLU A 290 -15.46 27.48 17.93
#